data_AF-A0A3A9X1A3-F1
#
_entry.id   AF-A0A3A9X1A3-F1
#
_cell.length_a   1.000
_cell.length_b   1.000
_cell.length_c   1.000
_cell.angle_alpha   90.00
_cell.angle_beta   90.00
_cell.angle_gamma   90.00
#
_symmetry.space_group_name_H-M   'P 1'
#
loop_
_entity.id
_entity.type
_entity.pdbx_description
1 polymer ?
#
loop_
_entity_poly.entity_id
_entity_poly.type
_entity_poly.pdbx_seq_one_letter_code
_entity_poly.pdbx_strand_id
1 'polypeptide(L)'
;MSPSSGPATGGNTAQVRGTGFQGVTAVRFGGQASPDFDVTSSTRISAVVPAGTGTVRVTVTTQRGTSTQNVTYRYVTADLPTLTSVQPTRGPVAGGNAVTLTGTGLGGATAVLFGTVPATSFTVQSGTRIVAVAPPGLPGPVEITVTTADGTTDPGVLYFYAAEPVLTALSPPSGPVAGGTTVTLTGTGLLGTTAVTFGSSPATSFAVVSDTQVTAVAPPRAAGTVPVTVTTPSGTSNGLAYVYVSAPQLTAISPASGPLVGGTVVTLTGSGLTGVTTVLFGAVPAAFTVLSDTHLTAVVPPGPAGPVAVTVVASGGTSPSVTFTRVPPPEI
;
A
#
# COMPACT_ATOMS: atom_id res chain seq x y z
N MET A 1 -14.27 39.54 -39.31
CA MET A 1 -12.97 38.85 -39.44
C MET A 1 -13.17 37.36 -39.13
N SER A 2 -12.30 36.48 -39.62
CA SER A 2 -12.37 35.04 -39.32
C SER A 2 -10.97 34.41 -39.22
N PRO A 3 -10.64 33.71 -38.12
CA PRO A 3 -11.44 33.63 -36.88
C PRO A 3 -11.52 34.99 -36.17
N SER A 4 -12.52 35.17 -35.31
CA SER A 4 -12.69 36.35 -34.44
C SER A 4 -12.04 36.19 -33.06
N SER A 5 -11.38 35.06 -32.82
CA SER A 5 -10.61 34.77 -31.62
C SER A 5 -9.40 33.90 -31.91
N GLY A 6 -8.50 33.79 -30.94
CA GLY A 6 -7.33 32.90 -31.00
C GLY A 6 -6.38 33.13 -29.82
N PRO A 7 -5.21 32.48 -29.81
CA PRO A 7 -4.33 32.43 -28.64
C PRO A 7 -3.76 33.81 -28.28
N ALA A 8 -3.63 34.08 -26.97
CA ALA A 8 -2.99 35.28 -26.44
C ALA A 8 -1.52 35.45 -26.89
N THR A 9 -0.83 34.36 -27.21
CA THR A 9 0.53 34.38 -27.76
C THR A 9 0.61 34.91 -29.20
N GLY A 10 -0.52 35.01 -29.91
CA GLY A 10 -0.55 35.42 -31.31
C GLY A 10 0.07 34.37 -32.25
N GLY A 11 0.49 34.82 -33.44
CA GLY A 11 1.15 34.00 -34.46
C GLY A 11 0.19 33.27 -35.41
N ASN A 12 -1.08 33.13 -35.04
CA ASN A 12 -2.10 32.60 -35.93
C ASN A 12 -2.52 33.64 -36.99
N THR A 13 -3.04 33.18 -38.13
CA THR A 13 -3.50 34.05 -39.21
C THR A 13 -5.00 34.32 -39.09
N ALA A 14 -5.41 35.58 -39.23
CA ALA A 14 -6.80 36.01 -39.27
C ALA A 14 -7.15 36.72 -40.58
N GLN A 15 -8.31 36.37 -41.13
CA GLN A 15 -8.83 36.94 -42.37
C GLN A 15 -9.72 38.15 -42.05
N VAL A 16 -9.27 39.33 -42.45
CA VAL A 16 -10.05 40.58 -42.37
C VAL A 16 -10.81 40.75 -43.69
N ARG A 17 -12.13 40.93 -43.62
CA ARG A 17 -13.01 41.15 -44.78
C ARG A 17 -13.58 42.57 -44.73
N GLY A 18 -13.65 43.24 -45.87
CA GLY A 18 -14.14 44.62 -45.99
C GLY A 18 -14.20 45.06 -47.44
N THR A 19 -14.03 46.37 -47.67
CA THR A 19 -13.92 46.98 -49.00
C THR A 19 -12.82 48.03 -48.99
N GLY A 20 -12.27 48.37 -50.16
CA GLY A 20 -11.31 49.46 -50.29
C GLY A 20 -9.90 49.16 -49.75
N PHE A 21 -9.48 47.89 -49.70
CA PHE A 21 -8.15 47.49 -49.23
C PHE A 21 -7.01 47.75 -50.23
N GLN A 22 -7.19 48.69 -51.17
CA GLN A 22 -6.10 49.11 -52.05
C GLN A 22 -5.15 50.05 -51.30
N GLY A 23 -3.85 49.78 -51.33
CA GLY A 23 -2.84 50.61 -50.66
C GLY A 23 -2.90 50.55 -49.13
N VAL A 24 -3.18 49.38 -48.55
CA VAL A 24 -3.09 49.15 -47.10
C VAL A 24 -1.64 49.33 -46.66
N THR A 25 -1.43 50.18 -45.65
CA THR A 25 -0.12 50.47 -45.07
C THR A 25 0.06 49.89 -43.68
N ALA A 26 -1.04 49.55 -42.98
CA ALA A 26 -0.97 48.89 -41.69
C ALA A 26 -2.25 48.11 -41.36
N VAL A 27 -2.09 46.95 -40.73
CA VAL A 27 -3.14 46.26 -39.98
C VAL A 27 -2.75 46.25 -38.51
N ARG A 28 -3.67 46.61 -37.62
CA ARG A 28 -3.42 46.64 -36.16
C ARG A 28 -4.49 45.89 -35.40
N PHE A 29 -4.09 45.25 -34.31
CA PHE A 29 -4.91 44.59 -33.31
C PHE A 29 -4.77 45.39 -32.01
N GLY A 30 -5.72 46.27 -31.73
CA GLY A 30 -5.63 47.29 -30.70
C GLY A 30 -4.48 48.25 -30.98
N GLY A 31 -3.57 48.39 -30.02
CA GLY A 31 -2.35 49.19 -30.18
C GLY A 31 -1.22 48.50 -30.96
N GLN A 32 -1.29 47.17 -31.14
CA GLN A 32 -0.18 46.38 -31.70
C GLN A 32 -0.31 46.25 -33.22
N ALA A 33 0.81 46.41 -33.94
CA ALA A 33 0.86 46.17 -35.37
C ALA A 33 0.90 44.67 -35.67
N SER A 34 0.20 44.27 -36.73
CA SER A 34 0.32 42.94 -37.34
C SER A 34 1.79 42.72 -37.72
N PRO A 35 2.45 41.62 -37.29
CA PRO A 35 3.84 41.34 -37.65
C PRO A 35 4.01 41.17 -39.17
N ASP A 36 2.97 40.64 -39.82
CA ASP A 36 2.89 40.52 -41.28
C ASP A 36 1.42 40.56 -41.72
N PHE A 37 1.16 40.98 -42.96
CA PHE A 37 -0.15 40.86 -43.59
C PHE A 37 -0.04 40.86 -45.13
N ASP A 38 -0.93 40.10 -45.77
CA ASP A 38 -1.06 40.05 -47.22
C ASP A 38 -2.45 40.50 -47.68
N VAL A 39 -2.49 41.38 -48.68
CA VAL A 39 -3.73 41.89 -49.26
C VAL A 39 -4.14 41.01 -50.43
N THR A 40 -4.88 39.94 -50.12
CA THR A 40 -5.32 38.95 -51.11
C THR A 40 -6.33 39.48 -52.14
N SER A 41 -7.07 40.55 -51.82
CA SER A 41 -7.99 41.23 -52.75
C SER A 41 -8.38 42.62 -52.24
N SER A 42 -9.12 43.39 -53.05
CA SER A 42 -9.72 44.67 -52.64
C SER A 42 -10.72 44.55 -51.47
N THR A 43 -11.09 43.32 -51.07
CA THR A 43 -12.06 43.01 -50.02
C THR A 43 -11.52 42.08 -48.94
N ARG A 44 -10.27 41.61 -49.03
CA ARG A 44 -9.75 40.60 -48.11
C ARG A 44 -8.25 40.76 -47.80
N ILE A 45 -7.92 40.75 -46.51
CA ILE A 45 -6.55 40.77 -45.97
C ILE A 45 -6.33 39.52 -45.12
N SER A 46 -5.19 38.89 -45.27
CA SER A 46 -4.69 37.82 -44.41
C SER A 46 -3.63 38.40 -43.48
N ALA A 47 -3.90 38.54 -42.18
CA ALA A 47 -3.02 39.20 -41.22
C ALA A 47 -2.54 38.22 -40.15
N VAL A 48 -1.25 38.26 -39.80
CA VAL A 48 -0.70 37.53 -38.65
C VAL A 48 -1.08 38.27 -37.37
N VAL A 49 -1.74 37.59 -36.45
CA VAL A 49 -2.18 38.20 -35.19
C VAL A 49 -0.97 38.40 -34.27
N PRO A 50 -0.68 39.63 -33.77
CA PRO A 50 0.36 39.83 -32.77
C PRO A 50 -0.08 39.29 -31.41
N ALA A 51 0.88 39.02 -30.52
CA ALA A 51 0.57 38.67 -29.12
C ALA A 51 -0.25 39.80 -28.44
N GLY A 52 -1.20 39.42 -27.59
CA GLY A 52 -2.09 40.36 -26.93
C GLY A 52 -3.02 39.71 -25.91
N THR A 53 -3.84 40.53 -25.24
CA THR A 53 -4.76 40.10 -24.19
C THR A 53 -6.12 40.75 -24.33
N GLY A 54 -7.17 40.07 -23.87
CA GLY A 54 -8.54 40.59 -23.87
C GLY A 54 -9.14 40.75 -25.28
N THR A 55 -10.13 41.63 -25.41
CA THR A 55 -10.77 41.93 -26.70
C THR A 55 -10.27 43.26 -27.23
N VAL A 56 -9.68 43.26 -28.43
CA VAL A 56 -9.14 44.46 -29.07
C VAL A 56 -9.91 44.80 -30.34
N ARG A 57 -9.90 46.08 -30.75
CA ARG A 57 -10.37 46.48 -32.09
C ARG A 57 -9.34 46.14 -33.15
N VAL A 58 -9.78 45.66 -34.30
CA VAL A 58 -8.94 45.48 -35.48
C VAL A 58 -9.13 46.66 -36.43
N THR A 59 -8.04 47.34 -36.78
CA THR A 59 -8.08 48.49 -37.68
C THR A 59 -7.17 48.28 -38.88
N VAL A 60 -7.64 48.70 -40.05
CA VAL A 60 -6.87 48.71 -41.30
C VAL A 60 -6.63 50.16 -41.71
N THR A 61 -5.39 50.52 -41.99
CA THR A 61 -5.01 51.87 -42.44
C THR A 61 -4.59 51.81 -43.90
N THR A 62 -5.11 52.74 -44.69
CA THR A 62 -4.74 52.99 -46.09
C THR A 62 -4.22 54.42 -46.21
N GLN A 63 -3.74 54.80 -47.39
CA GLN A 63 -3.42 56.21 -47.70
C GLN A 63 -4.61 57.17 -47.53
N ARG A 64 -5.86 56.66 -47.53
CA ARG A 64 -7.08 57.46 -47.36
C ARG A 64 -7.54 57.59 -45.90
N GLY A 65 -6.86 56.92 -44.97
CA GLY A 65 -7.19 56.91 -43.55
C GLY A 65 -7.38 55.51 -42.96
N THR A 66 -7.78 55.48 -41.69
CA THR A 66 -7.99 54.25 -40.89
C THR A 66 -9.47 53.88 -40.82
N SER A 67 -9.77 52.59 -40.94
CA SER A 67 -11.12 52.05 -40.80
C SER A 67 -11.76 52.42 -39.46
N THR A 68 -13.04 52.79 -39.46
CA THR A 68 -13.79 53.21 -38.26
C THR A 68 -14.77 52.15 -37.75
N GLN A 69 -14.96 51.05 -38.49
CA GLN A 69 -15.89 49.98 -38.13
C GLN A 69 -15.42 49.23 -36.87
N ASN A 70 -16.39 48.76 -36.08
CA ASN A 70 -16.11 48.04 -34.83
C ASN A 70 -15.86 46.54 -35.07
N VAL A 71 -14.77 46.21 -35.77
CA VAL A 71 -14.30 44.82 -35.89
C VAL A 71 -13.44 44.50 -34.68
N THR A 72 -13.72 43.40 -33.98
CA THR A 72 -12.99 43.02 -32.76
C THR A 72 -12.39 41.64 -32.87
N TYR A 73 -11.25 41.46 -32.21
CA TYR A 73 -10.55 40.19 -32.04
C TYR A 73 -10.40 39.88 -30.56
N ARG A 74 -10.78 38.67 -30.14
CA ARG A 74 -10.63 38.21 -28.76
C ARG A 74 -9.42 37.31 -28.61
N TYR A 75 -8.44 37.78 -27.86
CA TYR A 75 -7.37 36.95 -27.33
C TYR A 75 -7.92 36.04 -26.25
N VAL A 76 -7.71 34.73 -26.42
CA VAL A 76 -8.05 33.69 -25.47
C VAL A 76 -6.75 33.25 -24.83
N THR A 77 -6.60 33.52 -23.54
CA THR A 77 -5.59 32.87 -22.70
C THR A 77 -6.05 31.44 -22.45
N ALA A 78 -5.19 30.47 -22.74
CA ALA A 78 -5.43 29.12 -22.25
C ALA A 78 -5.31 29.16 -20.72
N ASP A 79 -6.30 28.59 -20.04
CA ASP A 79 -6.21 28.43 -18.59
C ASP A 79 -5.20 27.32 -18.30
N LEU A 80 -4.20 27.61 -17.46
CA LEU A 80 -3.23 26.60 -17.03
C LEU A 80 -3.97 25.45 -16.34
N PRO A 81 -3.50 24.20 -16.50
CA PRO A 81 -4.03 23.10 -15.73
C PRO A 81 -3.78 23.36 -14.24
N THR A 82 -4.70 22.94 -13.37
CA THR A 82 -4.50 22.99 -11.92
C THR A 82 -4.63 21.60 -11.33
N LEU A 83 -3.90 21.34 -10.25
CA LEU A 83 -4.03 20.13 -9.47
C LEU A 83 -4.52 20.49 -8.06
N THR A 84 -5.56 19.82 -7.59
CA THR A 84 -6.22 20.14 -6.32
C THR A 84 -6.02 19.06 -5.26
N SER A 85 -5.88 17.80 -5.65
CA SER A 85 -5.67 16.70 -4.69
C SER A 85 -5.06 15.46 -5.32
N VAL A 86 -4.43 14.64 -4.47
CA VAL A 86 -4.00 13.28 -4.76
C VAL A 86 -4.59 12.31 -3.73
N GLN A 87 -5.05 11.14 -4.17
CA GLN A 87 -5.54 10.08 -3.29
C GLN A 87 -5.06 8.70 -3.77
N PRO A 88 -4.40 7.88 -2.93
CA PRO A 88 -3.96 8.20 -1.58
C PRO A 88 -2.87 9.29 -1.54
N THR A 89 -2.81 10.05 -0.45
CA THR A 89 -1.80 11.10 -0.22
C THR A 89 -0.42 10.55 0.17
N ARG A 90 -0.31 9.24 0.38
CA ARG A 90 0.93 8.54 0.70
C ARG A 90 0.96 7.14 0.09
N GLY A 91 2.15 6.58 -0.02
CA GLY A 91 2.35 5.18 -0.38
C GLY A 91 3.81 4.75 -0.25
N PRO A 92 4.15 3.51 -0.65
CA PRO A 92 5.47 2.90 -0.44
C PRO A 92 6.58 3.64 -1.18
N VAL A 93 7.77 3.69 -0.57
CA VAL A 93 9.03 4.11 -1.22
C VAL A 93 9.38 3.28 -2.48
N ALA A 94 8.91 2.04 -2.55
CA ALA A 94 9.05 1.20 -3.73
C ALA A 94 8.19 1.68 -4.93
N GLY A 95 7.21 2.56 -4.70
CA GLY A 95 6.24 2.98 -5.70
C GLY A 95 5.28 1.86 -6.11
N GLY A 96 4.75 1.94 -7.32
CA GLY A 96 3.89 0.93 -7.94
C GLY A 96 2.41 1.01 -7.55
N ASN A 97 2.06 1.77 -6.53
CA ASN A 97 0.67 2.02 -6.18
C ASN A 97 0.02 3.04 -7.12
N ALA A 98 -1.25 2.82 -7.45
CA ALA A 98 -2.05 3.77 -8.20
C ALA A 98 -2.51 4.92 -7.29
N VAL A 99 -2.42 6.14 -7.80
CA VAL A 99 -2.97 7.34 -7.19
C VAL A 99 -3.90 8.05 -8.16
N THR A 100 -4.99 8.61 -7.63
CA THR A 100 -5.91 9.45 -8.37
C THR A 100 -5.55 10.91 -8.14
N LEU A 101 -5.26 11.61 -9.23
CA LEU A 101 -5.02 13.05 -9.30
C LEU A 101 -6.31 13.74 -9.74
N THR A 102 -6.72 14.77 -8.99
CA THR A 102 -7.92 15.58 -9.30
C THR A 102 -7.52 17.02 -9.52
N GLY A 103 -8.17 17.70 -10.48
CA GLY A 103 -7.82 19.06 -10.87
C GLY A 103 -8.69 19.62 -12.00
N THR A 104 -8.17 20.59 -12.75
CA THR A 104 -8.80 21.16 -13.96
C THR A 104 -7.81 21.19 -15.12
N GLY A 105 -8.30 21.15 -16.36
CA GLY A 105 -7.45 21.22 -17.57
C GLY A 105 -6.59 19.97 -17.82
N LEU A 106 -6.88 18.84 -17.18
CA LEU A 106 -6.03 17.64 -17.18
C LEU A 106 -6.19 16.73 -18.42
N GLY A 107 -7.14 17.04 -19.31
CA GLY A 107 -7.57 16.16 -20.40
C GLY A 107 -6.50 15.87 -21.45
N GLY A 108 -5.49 16.75 -21.58
CA GLY A 108 -4.39 16.64 -22.53
C GLY A 108 -3.03 16.42 -21.86
N ALA A 109 -3.00 15.75 -20.70
CA ALA A 109 -1.75 15.51 -19.98
C ALA A 109 -0.75 14.66 -20.80
N THR A 110 0.47 15.16 -20.91
CA THR A 110 1.60 14.54 -21.60
C THR A 110 2.68 14.03 -20.65
N ALA A 111 2.74 14.58 -19.42
CA ALA A 111 3.62 14.11 -18.38
C ALA A 111 2.99 14.26 -17.00
N VAL A 112 3.30 13.32 -16.11
CA VAL A 112 3.00 13.39 -14.66
C VAL A 112 4.32 13.09 -13.94
N LEU A 113 4.75 14.00 -13.06
CA LEU A 113 5.98 13.85 -12.27
C LEU A 113 5.65 13.77 -10.78
N PHE A 114 6.41 12.95 -10.06
CA PHE A 114 6.48 12.91 -8.60
C PHE A 114 7.85 13.45 -8.20
N GLY A 115 7.90 14.72 -7.79
CA GLY A 115 9.12 15.51 -7.72
C GLY A 115 9.72 15.65 -9.11
N THR A 116 10.93 15.11 -9.30
CA THR A 116 11.62 15.11 -10.60
C THR A 116 11.49 13.78 -11.35
N VAL A 117 10.82 12.79 -10.77
CA VAL A 117 10.76 11.42 -11.32
C VAL A 117 9.42 11.24 -12.06
N PRO A 118 9.42 10.84 -13.34
CA PRO A 118 8.19 10.53 -14.06
C PRO A 118 7.39 9.42 -13.40
N ALA A 119 6.07 9.55 -13.42
CA ALA A 119 5.17 8.45 -13.08
C ALA A 119 5.48 7.23 -13.95
N THR A 120 5.46 6.03 -13.36
CA THR A 120 5.72 4.77 -14.08
C THR A 120 4.75 4.60 -15.25
N SER A 121 3.50 5.02 -15.04
CA SER A 121 2.48 5.15 -16.08
C SER A 121 1.36 6.08 -15.59
N PHE A 122 0.52 6.57 -16.49
CA PHE A 122 -0.72 7.24 -16.11
C PHE A 122 -1.80 7.07 -17.20
N THR A 123 -3.05 7.27 -16.81
CA THR A 123 -4.22 7.26 -17.68
C THR A 123 -5.08 8.47 -17.37
N VAL A 124 -5.36 9.27 -18.40
CA VAL A 124 -6.29 10.39 -18.30
C VAL A 124 -7.72 9.84 -18.36
N GLN A 125 -8.49 10.04 -17.29
CA GLN A 125 -9.88 9.58 -17.22
C GLN A 125 -10.86 10.66 -17.67
N SER A 126 -10.55 11.93 -17.40
CA SER A 126 -11.34 13.08 -17.82
C SER A 126 -10.50 14.36 -17.78
N GLY A 127 -11.08 15.49 -18.20
CA GLY A 127 -10.48 16.82 -18.05
C GLY A 127 -10.19 17.24 -16.59
N THR A 128 -10.62 16.47 -15.61
CA THR A 128 -10.47 16.76 -14.17
C THR A 128 -9.84 15.62 -13.38
N ARG A 129 -9.47 14.50 -14.02
CA ARG A 129 -9.02 13.30 -13.32
C ARG A 129 -7.99 12.49 -14.11
N ILE A 130 -6.89 12.15 -13.43
CA ILE A 130 -5.84 11.24 -13.92
C ILE A 130 -5.64 10.14 -12.89
N VAL A 131 -5.40 8.91 -13.34
CA VAL A 131 -4.85 7.84 -12.49
C VAL A 131 -3.40 7.62 -12.89
N ALA A 132 -2.48 7.82 -11.96
CA ALA A 132 -1.04 7.64 -12.18
C ALA A 132 -0.49 6.53 -11.28
N VAL A 133 0.54 5.82 -11.73
CA VAL A 133 1.28 4.86 -10.92
C VAL A 133 2.53 5.55 -10.38
N ALA A 134 2.63 5.66 -9.06
CA ALA A 134 3.74 6.32 -8.41
C ALA A 134 5.06 5.59 -8.75
N PRO A 135 6.14 6.30 -9.10
CA PRO A 135 7.46 5.70 -9.29
C PRO A 135 8.11 5.35 -7.94
N PRO A 136 9.22 4.60 -7.91
CA PRO A 136 10.06 4.48 -6.73
C PRO A 136 10.61 5.84 -6.30
N GLY A 137 10.73 6.07 -4.99
CA GLY A 137 11.17 7.34 -4.41
C GLY A 137 11.85 7.20 -3.05
N LEU A 138 12.45 8.29 -2.58
CA LEU A 138 13.03 8.36 -1.22
C LEU A 138 11.95 8.73 -0.19
N PRO A 139 12.10 8.30 1.09
CA PRO A 139 11.16 8.69 2.13
C PRO A 139 11.00 10.21 2.24
N GLY A 140 9.75 10.68 2.30
CA GLY A 140 9.43 12.09 2.45
C GLY A 140 8.40 12.62 1.43
N PRO A 141 8.05 13.91 1.53
CA PRO A 141 7.10 14.54 0.62
C PRO A 141 7.77 14.87 -0.72
N VAL A 142 7.02 14.66 -1.80
CA VAL A 142 7.33 15.17 -3.14
C VAL A 142 6.13 15.92 -3.70
N GLU A 143 6.36 16.93 -4.52
CA GLU A 143 5.30 17.63 -5.24
C GLU A 143 4.90 16.85 -6.50
N ILE A 144 3.61 16.81 -6.79
CA ILE A 144 3.11 16.26 -8.06
C ILE A 144 2.86 17.40 -9.02
N THR A 145 3.37 17.26 -10.25
CA THR A 145 3.06 18.15 -11.36
C THR A 145 2.52 17.39 -12.55
N VAL A 146 1.61 18.03 -13.30
CA VAL A 146 1.06 17.52 -14.55
C VAL A 146 1.32 18.54 -15.65
N THR A 147 1.92 18.09 -16.76
CA THR A 147 2.15 18.92 -17.94
C THR A 147 1.13 18.58 -19.02
N THR A 148 0.56 19.60 -19.64
CA THR A 148 -0.32 19.53 -20.81
C THR A 148 0.26 20.43 -21.91
N ALA A 149 -0.40 20.49 -23.08
CA ALA A 149 -0.03 21.44 -24.13
C ALA A 149 -0.22 22.92 -23.72
N ASP A 150 -1.12 23.18 -22.75
CA ASP A 150 -1.45 24.53 -22.28
C ASP A 150 -0.50 25.01 -21.17
N GLY A 151 0.26 24.10 -20.55
CA GLY A 151 1.27 24.42 -19.54
C GLY A 151 1.45 23.31 -18.50
N THR A 152 2.11 23.63 -17.38
CA THR A 152 2.29 22.72 -16.25
C THR A 152 1.53 23.25 -15.04
N THR A 153 0.95 22.34 -14.25
CA THR A 153 0.27 22.70 -13.00
C THR A 153 1.22 23.37 -12.02
N ASP A 154 0.71 24.33 -11.25
CA ASP A 154 1.46 24.91 -10.14
C ASP A 154 1.83 23.84 -9.10
N PRO A 155 3.03 23.92 -8.50
CA PRO A 155 3.41 23.05 -7.39
C PRO A 155 2.54 23.32 -6.16
N GLY A 156 2.16 22.25 -5.44
CA GLY A 156 1.40 22.39 -4.19
C GLY A 156 0.66 21.14 -3.73
N VAL A 157 0.38 20.19 -4.63
CA VAL A 157 -0.18 18.88 -4.25
C VAL A 157 0.97 17.95 -3.89
N LEU A 158 1.04 17.56 -2.61
CA LEU A 158 2.09 16.69 -2.09
C LEU A 158 1.68 15.22 -2.07
N TYR A 159 2.63 14.36 -2.38
CA TYR A 159 2.57 12.92 -2.16
C TYR A 159 3.71 12.48 -1.25
N PHE A 160 3.40 11.71 -0.22
CA PHE A 160 4.39 11.29 0.78
C PHE A 160 4.83 9.84 0.54
N TYR A 161 6.10 9.65 0.19
CA TYR A 161 6.72 8.33 0.19
C TYR A 161 6.99 7.90 1.64
N ALA A 162 6.26 6.88 2.09
CA ALA A 162 6.41 6.28 3.39
C ALA A 162 7.26 5.02 3.29
N ALA A 163 8.16 4.84 4.26
CA ALA A 163 8.92 3.61 4.38
C ALA A 163 7.99 2.42 4.71
N GLU A 164 8.35 1.24 4.23
CA GLU A 164 7.64 0.00 4.55
C GLU A 164 7.78 -0.31 6.05
N PRO A 165 6.77 -0.99 6.65
CA PRO A 165 6.88 -1.44 8.03
C PRO A 165 8.05 -2.41 8.20
N VAL A 166 8.64 -2.45 9.39
CA VAL A 166 9.71 -3.41 9.72
C VAL A 166 9.35 -4.16 10.98
N LEU A 167 9.33 -5.49 10.90
CA LEU A 167 9.18 -6.37 12.05
C LEU A 167 10.56 -6.74 12.62
N THR A 168 10.69 -6.64 13.94
CA THR A 168 11.91 -6.95 14.70
C THR A 168 11.77 -8.17 15.60
N ALA A 169 10.56 -8.49 16.08
CA ALA A 169 10.33 -9.68 16.91
C ALA A 169 8.91 -10.25 16.81
N LEU A 170 8.80 -11.57 17.04
CA LEU A 170 7.56 -12.31 17.25
C LEU A 170 7.59 -12.95 18.65
N SER A 171 6.51 -12.81 19.42
CA SER A 171 6.39 -13.45 20.73
C SER A 171 4.98 -13.98 20.98
N PRO A 172 4.78 -15.31 21.14
CA PRO A 172 5.78 -16.37 20.95
C PRO A 172 6.17 -16.53 19.47
N PRO A 173 7.38 -17.07 19.15
CA PRO A 173 7.81 -17.33 17.77
C PRO A 173 7.29 -18.66 17.21
N SER A 174 6.48 -19.40 17.95
CA SER A 174 5.95 -20.70 17.56
C SER A 174 4.61 -21.00 18.25
N GLY A 175 3.88 -21.98 17.70
CA GLY A 175 2.63 -22.46 18.28
C GLY A 175 2.08 -23.70 17.57
N PRO A 176 0.94 -24.23 18.00
CA PRO A 176 0.33 -25.45 17.48
C PRO A 176 -0.13 -25.34 16.03
N VAL A 177 -0.09 -26.45 15.30
CA VAL A 177 -0.68 -26.61 13.95
C VAL A 177 -2.18 -26.27 13.90
N ALA A 178 -2.88 -26.38 15.03
CA ALA A 178 -4.29 -25.98 15.15
C ALA A 178 -4.50 -24.45 15.10
N GLY A 179 -3.44 -23.64 15.17
CA GLY A 179 -3.54 -22.18 15.24
C GLY A 179 -4.03 -21.68 16.60
N GLY A 180 -4.59 -20.47 16.64
CA GLY A 180 -5.20 -19.87 17.85
C GLY A 180 -4.21 -19.19 18.79
N THR A 181 -2.90 -19.30 18.55
CA THR A 181 -1.90 -18.58 19.35
C THR A 181 -1.94 -17.10 19.03
N THR A 182 -2.10 -16.27 20.06
CA THR A 182 -1.94 -14.82 19.93
C THR A 182 -0.45 -14.49 19.95
N VAL A 183 0.04 -13.93 18.85
CA VAL A 183 1.43 -13.53 18.64
C VAL A 183 1.52 -12.01 18.70
N THR A 184 2.42 -11.52 19.54
CA THR A 184 2.81 -10.11 19.58
C THR A 184 3.90 -9.87 18.55
N LEU A 185 3.60 -9.00 17.59
CA LEU A 185 4.49 -8.50 16.55
C LEU A 185 5.07 -7.17 17.01
N THR A 186 6.39 -7.09 17.13
CA THR A 186 7.10 -5.85 17.48
C THR A 186 7.87 -5.33 16.28
N GLY A 187 7.89 -4.02 16.08
CA GLY A 187 8.48 -3.41 14.88
C GLY A 187 8.42 -1.88 14.86
N THR A 188 8.42 -1.31 13.66
CA THR A 188 8.24 0.12 13.37
C THR A 188 7.32 0.32 12.18
N GLY A 189 6.58 1.43 12.14
CA GLY A 189 5.69 1.74 11.03
C GLY A 189 4.46 0.83 10.94
N LEU A 190 4.04 0.23 12.07
CA LEU A 190 2.94 -0.72 12.13
C LEU A 190 1.56 -0.05 12.25
N LEU A 191 1.52 1.28 12.43
CA LEU A 191 0.25 2.01 12.50
C LEU A 191 -0.49 1.92 11.15
N GLY A 192 -1.81 1.72 11.22
CA GLY A 192 -2.63 1.57 10.01
C GLY A 192 -2.44 0.22 9.30
N THR A 193 -1.94 -0.80 10.00
CA THR A 193 -1.93 -2.18 9.49
C THR A 193 -3.32 -2.58 8.98
N THR A 194 -3.35 -3.08 7.74
CA THR A 194 -4.55 -3.56 7.05
C THR A 194 -4.60 -5.07 6.95
N ALA A 195 -3.45 -5.76 7.05
CA ALA A 195 -3.38 -7.22 7.07
C ALA A 195 -2.17 -7.73 7.85
N VAL A 196 -2.33 -8.92 8.44
CA VAL A 196 -1.25 -9.75 8.97
C VAL A 196 -1.37 -11.14 8.36
N THR A 197 -0.28 -11.70 7.87
CA THR A 197 -0.27 -13.02 7.22
C THR A 197 0.82 -13.92 7.78
N PHE A 198 0.48 -15.20 7.97
CA PHE A 198 1.39 -16.28 8.35
C PHE A 198 1.66 -17.14 7.10
N GLY A 199 2.70 -16.76 6.36
CA GLY A 199 2.98 -17.16 4.99
C GLY A 199 1.85 -16.72 4.05
N SER A 200 1.17 -17.67 3.40
CA SER A 200 0.05 -17.37 2.50
C SER A 200 -1.31 -17.29 3.20
N SER A 201 -1.38 -17.57 4.50
CA SER A 201 -2.63 -17.61 5.25
C SER A 201 -2.83 -16.32 6.05
N PRO A 202 -3.97 -15.62 5.92
CA PRO A 202 -4.26 -14.46 6.75
C PRO A 202 -4.41 -14.85 8.22
N ALA A 203 -3.97 -13.98 9.13
CA ALA A 203 -4.28 -14.11 10.55
C ALA A 203 -5.80 -14.18 10.76
N THR A 204 -6.25 -14.98 11.73
CA THR A 204 -7.70 -15.11 11.99
C THR A 204 -8.29 -13.83 12.58
N SER A 205 -7.48 -13.06 13.30
CA SER A 205 -7.73 -11.69 13.71
C SER A 205 -6.41 -10.99 14.03
N PHE A 206 -6.43 -9.66 14.07
CA PHE A 206 -5.32 -8.86 14.57
C PHE A 206 -5.83 -7.54 15.18
N ALA A 207 -5.03 -6.91 16.02
CA ALA A 207 -5.27 -5.60 16.58
C ALA A 207 -4.00 -4.75 16.52
N VAL A 208 -4.14 -3.51 16.05
CA VAL A 208 -3.05 -2.53 16.06
C VAL A 208 -3.01 -1.88 17.42
N VAL A 209 -1.92 -2.10 18.16
CA VAL A 209 -1.75 -1.56 19.52
C VAL A 209 -1.06 -0.21 19.49
N SER A 210 -0.01 -0.08 18.67
CA SER A 210 0.75 1.16 18.48
C SER A 210 1.53 1.10 17.16
N ASP A 211 2.27 2.16 16.83
CA ASP A 211 3.17 2.16 15.67
C ASP A 211 4.30 1.10 15.77
N THR A 212 4.57 0.61 16.97
CA THR A 212 5.62 -0.39 17.21
C THR A 212 5.09 -1.76 17.59
N GLN A 213 3.76 -1.95 17.67
CA GLN A 213 3.19 -3.21 18.13
C GLN A 213 1.83 -3.53 17.49
N VAL A 214 1.70 -4.77 17.02
CA VAL A 214 0.45 -5.40 16.56
C VAL A 214 0.31 -6.76 17.26
N THR A 215 -0.90 -7.15 17.64
CA THR A 215 -1.19 -8.53 18.06
C THR A 215 -1.95 -9.24 16.95
N ALA A 216 -1.63 -10.49 16.67
CA ALA A 216 -2.30 -11.28 15.64
C ALA A 216 -2.49 -12.73 16.08
N VAL A 217 -3.62 -13.33 15.69
CA VAL A 217 -3.92 -14.72 16.02
C VAL A 217 -3.53 -15.61 14.84
N ALA A 218 -2.63 -16.56 15.10
CA ALA A 218 -2.11 -17.48 14.09
C ALA A 218 -3.23 -18.39 13.56
N PRO A 219 -3.41 -18.51 12.23
CA PRO A 219 -4.40 -19.41 11.64
C PRO A 219 -3.95 -20.88 11.75
N PRO A 220 -4.87 -21.85 11.63
CA PRO A 220 -4.51 -23.27 11.51
C PRO A 220 -3.67 -23.52 10.25
N ARG A 221 -2.59 -24.29 10.40
CA ARG A 221 -1.68 -24.64 9.30
C ARG A 221 -0.87 -25.91 9.62
N ALA A 222 -0.49 -26.65 8.57
CA ALA A 222 0.43 -27.79 8.71
C ALA A 222 1.77 -27.37 9.35
N ALA A 223 2.45 -28.33 9.99
CA ALA A 223 3.72 -28.12 10.66
C ALA A 223 4.79 -27.57 9.70
N GLY A 224 5.64 -26.69 10.23
CA GLY A 224 6.72 -26.07 9.46
C GLY A 224 6.89 -24.58 9.76
N THR A 225 7.93 -24.00 9.18
CA THR A 225 8.28 -22.59 9.36
C THR A 225 7.69 -21.74 8.25
N VAL A 226 7.11 -20.59 8.62
CA VAL A 226 6.48 -19.66 7.68
C VAL A 226 6.88 -18.22 8.02
N PRO A 227 6.99 -17.33 7.03
CA PRO A 227 7.22 -15.92 7.31
C PRO A 227 5.94 -15.25 7.81
N VAL A 228 6.03 -14.43 8.85
CA VAL A 228 4.96 -13.55 9.30
C VAL A 228 5.25 -12.15 8.80
N THR A 229 4.27 -11.54 8.13
CA THR A 229 4.38 -10.21 7.53
C THR A 229 3.18 -9.35 7.92
N VAL A 230 3.41 -8.04 7.96
CA VAL A 230 2.41 -7.01 8.22
C VAL A 230 2.30 -6.13 6.98
N THR A 231 1.08 -5.88 6.52
CA THR A 231 0.81 -4.95 5.42
C THR A 231 0.16 -3.69 5.95
N THR A 232 0.67 -2.54 5.50
CA THR A 232 0.14 -1.20 5.76
C THR A 232 -0.07 -0.49 4.41
N PRO A 233 -0.72 0.69 4.36
CA PRO A 233 -0.75 1.52 3.16
C PRO A 233 0.63 1.91 2.64
N SER A 234 1.67 1.85 3.48
CA SER A 234 3.07 2.14 3.12
C SER A 234 3.81 0.93 2.53
N GLY A 235 3.17 -0.24 2.41
CA GLY A 235 3.78 -1.46 1.89
C GLY A 235 3.72 -2.64 2.86
N THR A 236 4.43 -3.73 2.52
CA THR A 236 4.47 -4.97 3.32
C THR A 236 5.83 -5.10 3.99
N SER A 237 5.85 -5.57 5.24
CA SER A 237 7.07 -5.71 6.01
C SER A 237 7.99 -6.82 5.52
N ASN A 238 9.21 -6.85 6.04
CA ASN A 238 10.01 -8.07 6.06
C ASN A 238 9.25 -9.22 6.74
N GLY A 239 9.65 -10.45 6.40
CA GLY A 239 9.09 -11.67 7.00
C GLY A 239 9.92 -12.15 8.20
N LEU A 240 9.28 -12.38 9.35
CA LEU A 240 9.89 -13.07 10.49
C LEU A 240 9.42 -14.52 10.58
N ALA A 241 10.32 -15.45 10.94
CA ALA A 241 9.99 -16.86 10.99
C ALA A 241 9.06 -17.20 12.18
N TYR A 242 7.93 -17.83 11.89
CA TYR A 242 7.04 -18.44 12.87
C TYR A 242 6.93 -19.94 12.62
N VAL A 243 7.04 -20.75 13.67
CA VAL A 243 7.08 -22.21 13.57
C VAL A 243 5.76 -22.83 14.05
N TYR A 244 5.10 -23.56 13.14
CA TYR A 244 3.97 -24.42 13.47
C TYR A 244 4.48 -25.79 13.94
N VAL A 245 4.14 -26.15 15.18
CA VAL A 245 4.60 -27.36 15.85
C VAL A 245 3.42 -28.32 16.05
N SER A 246 3.62 -29.60 15.71
CA SER A 246 2.63 -30.64 15.97
C SER A 246 2.57 -30.98 17.46
N ALA A 247 1.37 -31.33 17.96
CA ALA A 247 1.26 -31.86 19.31
C ALA A 247 2.05 -33.18 19.44
N PRO A 248 2.72 -33.41 20.59
CA PRO A 248 3.38 -34.68 20.85
C PRO A 248 2.36 -35.82 20.85
N GLN A 249 2.82 -37.04 20.59
CA GLN A 249 1.98 -38.25 20.67
C GLN A 249 2.52 -39.17 21.74
N LEU A 250 1.69 -39.54 22.71
CA LEU A 250 1.98 -40.65 23.62
C LEU A 250 1.29 -41.91 23.10
N THR A 251 2.03 -43.01 23.07
CA THR A 251 1.53 -44.31 22.63
C THR A 251 1.57 -45.37 23.73
N ALA A 252 2.51 -45.28 24.67
CA ALA A 252 2.62 -46.24 25.76
C ALA A 252 3.22 -45.65 27.04
N ILE A 253 2.97 -46.35 28.15
CA ILE A 253 3.53 -46.11 29.47
C ILE A 253 3.95 -47.46 30.07
N SER A 254 5.15 -47.52 30.65
CA SER A 254 5.66 -48.73 31.30
C SER A 254 6.51 -48.41 32.53
N PRO A 255 6.23 -48.99 33.71
CA PRO A 255 5.07 -49.84 34.02
C PRO A 255 3.75 -49.05 33.94
N ALA A 256 2.65 -49.72 33.62
CA ALA A 256 1.32 -49.11 33.51
C ALA A 256 0.55 -49.06 34.85
N SER A 257 1.17 -49.50 35.94
CA SER A 257 0.60 -49.44 37.29
C SER A 257 1.65 -49.26 38.38
N GLY A 258 1.21 -48.81 39.56
CA GLY A 258 2.08 -48.58 40.71
C GLY A 258 1.28 -48.19 41.97
N PRO A 259 1.97 -47.90 43.09
CA PRO A 259 1.34 -47.68 44.38
C PRO A 259 0.70 -46.28 44.49
N LEU A 260 -0.24 -46.13 45.44
CA LEU A 260 -0.93 -44.86 45.74
C LEU A 260 0.02 -43.72 46.14
N VAL A 261 1.13 -44.06 46.81
CA VAL A 261 2.14 -43.11 47.29
C VAL A 261 3.00 -42.50 46.18
N GLY A 262 2.87 -42.96 44.93
CA GLY A 262 3.71 -42.53 43.82
C GLY A 262 5.15 -43.05 43.91
N GLY A 263 6.08 -42.37 43.24
CA GLY A 263 7.51 -42.71 43.22
C GLY A 263 7.92 -43.74 42.16
N THR A 264 6.96 -44.43 41.53
CA THR A 264 7.26 -45.29 40.38
C THR A 264 7.85 -44.46 39.24
N VAL A 265 9.03 -44.84 38.75
CA VAL A 265 9.58 -44.28 37.53
C VAL A 265 8.96 -45.02 36.35
N VAL A 266 8.28 -44.29 35.48
CA VAL A 266 7.69 -44.82 34.25
C VAL A 266 8.44 -44.31 33.03
N THR A 267 8.56 -45.14 32.01
CA THR A 267 8.97 -44.77 30.67
C THR A 267 7.71 -44.49 29.84
N LEU A 268 7.63 -43.28 29.28
CA LEU A 268 6.63 -42.90 28.30
C LEU A 268 7.24 -43.02 26.90
N THR A 269 6.53 -43.72 26.02
CA THR A 269 6.91 -43.92 24.62
C THR A 269 5.96 -43.16 23.71
N GLY A 270 6.50 -42.57 22.63
CA GLY A 270 5.75 -41.67 21.77
C GLY A 270 6.53 -41.11 20.58
N SER A 271 6.12 -39.92 20.12
CA SER A 271 6.84 -39.09 19.15
C SER A 271 6.69 -37.60 19.47
N GLY A 272 7.65 -36.78 19.01
CA GLY A 272 7.66 -35.34 19.29
C GLY A 272 7.96 -35.01 20.76
N LEU A 273 8.62 -35.92 21.49
CA LEU A 273 8.82 -35.80 22.94
C LEU A 273 9.98 -34.86 23.32
N THR A 274 10.82 -34.46 22.36
CA THR A 274 11.94 -33.52 22.60
C THR A 274 11.49 -32.15 23.11
N GLY A 275 10.31 -31.69 22.70
CA GLY A 275 9.76 -30.36 23.07
C GLY A 275 8.83 -30.37 24.28
N VAL A 276 8.71 -31.47 25.00
CA VAL A 276 7.81 -31.58 26.16
C VAL A 276 8.29 -30.68 27.30
N THR A 277 7.38 -29.87 27.81
CA THR A 277 7.60 -28.96 28.94
C THR A 277 6.94 -29.43 30.22
N THR A 278 5.87 -30.23 30.11
CA THR A 278 5.11 -30.74 31.26
C THR A 278 4.63 -32.16 31.01
N VAL A 279 4.74 -33.03 32.03
CA VAL A 279 4.06 -34.34 32.10
C VAL A 279 3.01 -34.26 33.20
N LEU A 280 1.78 -34.68 32.91
CA LEU A 280 0.65 -34.63 33.83
C LEU A 280 0.10 -36.03 34.08
N PHE A 281 -0.15 -36.38 35.35
CA PHE A 281 -0.98 -37.51 35.75
C PHE A 281 -2.32 -36.93 36.25
N GLY A 282 -3.31 -36.90 35.36
CA GLY A 282 -4.55 -36.15 35.56
C GLY A 282 -4.24 -34.66 35.53
N ALA A 283 -4.46 -33.97 36.65
CA ALA A 283 -4.09 -32.57 36.81
C ALA A 283 -2.75 -32.35 37.54
N VAL A 284 -2.09 -33.42 37.99
CA VAL A 284 -0.90 -33.33 38.84
C VAL A 284 0.39 -33.38 38.00
N PRO A 285 1.26 -32.36 38.04
CA PRO A 285 2.55 -32.38 37.37
C PRO A 285 3.48 -33.46 37.94
N ALA A 286 4.23 -34.10 37.05
CA ALA A 286 5.28 -35.05 37.39
C ALA A 286 6.66 -34.52 37.01
N ALA A 287 7.67 -34.82 37.82
CA ALA A 287 9.06 -34.65 37.41
C ALA A 287 9.38 -35.64 36.28
N PHE A 288 10.12 -35.19 35.27
CA PHE A 288 10.43 -36.01 34.11
C PHE A 288 11.81 -35.71 33.53
N THR A 289 12.31 -36.61 32.69
CA THR A 289 13.55 -36.46 31.94
C THR A 289 13.33 -36.93 30.51
N VAL A 290 13.58 -36.05 29.55
CA VAL A 290 13.51 -36.40 28.13
C VAL A 290 14.77 -37.19 27.76
N LEU A 291 14.58 -38.37 27.17
CA LEU A 291 15.69 -39.23 26.74
C LEU A 291 15.94 -39.13 25.23
N SER A 292 14.86 -39.06 24.45
CA SER A 292 14.90 -38.90 22.99
C SER A 292 13.56 -38.34 22.48
N ASP A 293 13.41 -38.18 21.16
CA ASP A 293 12.12 -37.78 20.58
C ASP A 293 11.02 -38.82 20.76
N THR A 294 11.38 -40.07 21.09
CA THR A 294 10.43 -41.16 21.24
C THR A 294 10.30 -41.66 22.67
N HIS A 295 11.16 -41.23 23.60
CA HIS A 295 11.17 -41.72 24.98
C HIS A 295 11.43 -40.59 25.99
N LEU A 296 10.68 -40.60 27.09
CA LEU A 296 11.00 -39.82 28.29
C LEU A 296 10.63 -40.64 29.53
N THR A 297 11.30 -40.38 30.66
CA THR A 297 10.94 -40.97 31.95
C THR A 297 10.20 -39.96 32.81
N ALA A 298 9.25 -40.41 33.62
CA ALA A 298 8.52 -39.57 34.56
C ALA A 298 8.37 -40.27 35.92
N VAL A 299 8.37 -39.49 37.00
CA VAL A 299 8.15 -40.00 38.36
C VAL A 299 6.68 -39.80 38.70
N VAL A 300 5.96 -40.91 38.89
CA VAL A 300 4.53 -40.91 39.19
C VAL A 300 4.26 -40.16 40.50
N PRO A 301 3.42 -39.12 40.53
CA PRO A 301 3.07 -38.44 41.76
C PRO A 301 2.05 -39.27 42.58
N PRO A 302 2.00 -39.06 43.91
CA PRO A 302 0.96 -39.65 44.77
C PRO A 302 -0.44 -39.31 44.28
N GLY A 303 -1.41 -40.19 44.52
CA GLY A 303 -2.80 -39.96 44.10
C GLY A 303 -3.78 -41.05 44.51
N PRO A 304 -5.08 -40.86 44.25
CA PRO A 304 -6.12 -41.82 44.59
C PRO A 304 -6.02 -43.12 43.78
N ALA A 305 -6.65 -44.18 44.28
CA ALA A 305 -6.71 -45.47 43.59
C ALA A 305 -7.49 -45.38 42.27
N GLY A 306 -7.11 -46.23 41.31
CA GLY A 306 -7.78 -46.34 40.02
C GLY A 306 -7.00 -45.74 38.84
N PRO A 307 -7.64 -45.69 37.66
CA PRO A 307 -7.00 -45.20 36.44
C PRO A 307 -6.80 -43.68 36.48
N VAL A 308 -5.65 -43.22 35.99
CA VAL A 308 -5.34 -41.82 35.73
C VAL A 308 -4.88 -41.65 34.29
N ALA A 309 -5.40 -40.63 33.63
CA ALA A 309 -4.94 -40.22 32.30
C ALA A 309 -3.56 -39.54 32.43
N VAL A 310 -2.61 -39.96 31.60
CA VAL A 310 -1.27 -39.38 31.53
C VAL A 310 -1.11 -38.67 30.21
N THR A 311 -0.79 -37.38 30.25
CA THR A 311 -0.58 -36.56 29.05
C THR A 311 0.75 -35.82 29.14
N VAL A 312 1.28 -35.43 27.98
CA VAL A 312 2.40 -34.50 27.91
C VAL A 312 2.00 -33.22 27.17
N VAL A 313 2.59 -32.11 27.57
CA VAL A 313 2.37 -30.79 26.99
C VAL A 313 3.66 -30.29 26.38
N ALA A 314 3.58 -29.75 25.17
CA ALA A 314 4.64 -29.06 24.46
C ALA A 314 4.09 -27.78 23.81
N SER A 315 4.94 -27.00 23.14
CA SER A 315 4.53 -25.82 22.37
C SER A 315 3.54 -26.16 21.23
N GLY A 316 3.58 -27.39 20.73
CA GLY A 316 2.63 -27.90 19.73
C GLY A 316 1.27 -28.33 20.29
N GLY A 317 1.07 -28.28 21.61
CA GLY A 317 -0.17 -28.66 22.29
C GLY A 317 0.00 -29.85 23.24
N THR A 318 -1.12 -30.47 23.60
CA THR A 318 -1.19 -31.61 24.53
C THR A 318 -1.35 -32.91 23.75
N SER A 319 -0.64 -33.96 24.17
CA SER A 319 -0.80 -35.29 23.60
C SER A 319 -2.17 -35.91 23.92
N PRO A 320 -2.63 -36.89 23.13
CA PRO A 320 -3.58 -37.88 23.63
C PRO A 320 -3.07 -38.53 24.92
N SER A 321 -3.99 -39.02 25.75
CA SER A 321 -3.65 -39.63 27.03
C SER A 321 -3.37 -41.12 26.93
N VAL A 322 -2.41 -41.62 27.71
CA VAL A 322 -2.25 -43.04 28.05
C VAL A 322 -2.70 -43.28 29.49
N THR A 323 -3.03 -44.52 29.87
CA THR A 323 -3.59 -44.80 31.21
C THR A 323 -2.53 -45.39 32.13
N PHE A 324 -2.43 -44.83 33.34
CA PHE A 324 -1.71 -45.44 34.46
C PHE A 324 -2.71 -45.84 35.56
N THR A 325 -2.55 -47.01 36.18
CA THR A 325 -3.45 -47.47 37.25
C THR A 325 -2.75 -47.46 38.60
N ARG A 326 -3.26 -46.69 39.56
CA ARG A 326 -2.78 -46.74 40.95
C ARG A 326 -3.50 -47.85 41.71
N VAL A 327 -2.72 -48.74 42.32
CA VAL A 327 -3.21 -49.94 43.00
C VAL A 327 -2.97 -49.79 44.52
N PRO A 328 -4.00 -50.03 45.36
CA PRO A 328 -3.85 -50.10 46.81
C PRO A 328 -2.88 -51.22 47.25
N PRO A 329 -2.28 -51.14 48.45
CA PRO A 329 -1.58 -52.28 49.02
C PRO A 329 -2.56 -53.44 49.27
N PRO A 330 -2.09 -54.69 49.31
CA PRO A 330 -2.92 -55.83 49.72
C PRO A 330 -3.49 -55.64 51.13
N GLU A 331 -4.74 -56.06 51.34
CA GLU A 331 -5.37 -56.16 52.66
C GLU A 331 -5.20 -57.58 53.22
N ILE A 332 -5.03 -57.71 54.54
CA ILE A 332 -5.02 -58.99 55.28
C ILE A 332 -6.22 -59.00 56.21
#